data_AF-A0A0Q5EC04-F1
#
_entry.id   AF-A0A0Q5EC04-F1
#
_cell.length_a   1.000
_cell.length_b   1.000
_cell.length_c   1.000
_cell.angle_alpha   90.00
_cell.angle_beta   90.00
_cell.angle_gamma   90.00
#
_symmetry.space_group_name_H-M   'P 1'
#
loop_
_entity.id
_entity.type
_entity.pdbx_description
1 polymer ?
#
loop_
_entity_poly.entity_id
_entity_poly.type
_entity_poly.pdbx_seq_one_letter_code
_entity_poly.pdbx_strand_id
1 'polypeptide(L)'
;MRLQPTSEDDFDALRHLFDDPSFHGWGGPGRLSDELIRAKYLGARLPDVECFLVLVDDDAVGLVQLHTDGAEGAGIDLIPPPSARGQDAGAAAIGCCSSVTQSD
;
A
#
# COMPACT_ATOMS: atom_id res chain seq x y z
N MET A 1 -1.57 -7.37 12.48
CA MET A 1 -1.33 -6.63 11.22
C MET A 1 -0.64 -7.55 10.23
N ARG A 2 -1.07 -7.58 8.96
CA ARG A 2 -0.43 -8.35 7.87
C ARG A 2 -0.33 -7.52 6.59
N LEU A 3 0.62 -7.86 5.73
CA LEU A 3 0.71 -7.33 4.36
C LEU A 3 0.15 -8.39 3.40
N GLN A 4 -0.72 -7.96 2.49
CA GLN A 4 -1.27 -8.80 1.43
C GLN A 4 -0.93 -8.17 0.07
N PRO A 5 -0.24 -8.88 -0.85
CA PRO A 5 -0.05 -8.40 -2.21
C PRO A 5 -1.39 -8.06 -2.84
N THR A 6 -1.48 -6.93 -3.52
CA THR A 6 -2.73 -6.55 -4.19
C THR A 6 -2.94 -7.36 -5.46
N SER A 7 -4.19 -7.70 -5.69
CA SER A 7 -4.67 -8.39 -6.88
C SER A 7 -5.87 -7.65 -7.47
N GLU A 8 -6.34 -8.03 -8.66
CA GLU A 8 -7.51 -7.40 -9.28
C GLU A 8 -8.78 -7.48 -8.40
N ASP A 9 -8.87 -8.49 -7.53
CA ASP A 9 -10.00 -8.72 -6.61
C ASP A 9 -10.06 -7.69 -5.47
N ASP A 10 -8.96 -6.96 -5.20
CA ASP A 10 -8.85 -6.00 -4.11
C ASP A 10 -9.34 -4.59 -4.49
N PHE A 11 -9.99 -4.43 -5.66
CA PHE A 11 -10.42 -3.12 -6.17
C PHE A 11 -11.32 -2.38 -5.17
N ASP A 12 -12.29 -3.06 -4.56
CA ASP A 12 -13.24 -2.42 -3.64
C ASP A 12 -12.56 -1.92 -2.36
N ALA A 13 -11.60 -2.69 -1.83
CA ALA A 13 -10.80 -2.30 -0.66
C ALA A 13 -9.94 -1.05 -0.96
N LEU A 14 -9.26 -1.04 -2.11
CA LEU A 14 -8.49 0.13 -2.55
C LEU A 14 -9.38 1.32 -2.83
N ARG A 15 -10.53 1.10 -3.45
CA ARG A 15 -11.48 2.16 -3.75
C ARG A 15 -11.96 2.85 -2.48
N HIS A 16 -12.23 2.08 -1.42
CA HIS A 16 -12.58 2.61 -0.11
C HIS A 16 -11.43 3.41 0.53
N LEU A 17 -10.20 2.89 0.49
CA LEU A 17 -9.02 3.59 0.98
C LEU A 17 -8.83 4.95 0.29
N PHE A 18 -8.96 4.99 -1.04
CA PHE A 18 -8.83 6.22 -1.82
C PHE A 18 -9.99 7.21 -1.68
N ASP A 19 -11.12 6.79 -1.10
CA ASP A 19 -12.19 7.69 -0.68
C ASP A 19 -11.96 8.30 0.69
N ASP A 20 -11.08 7.71 1.50
CA ASP A 20 -10.76 8.27 2.80
C ASP A 20 -9.95 9.56 2.62
N PRO A 21 -10.37 10.68 3.25
CA PRO A 21 -9.63 11.94 3.21
C PRO A 21 -8.18 11.84 3.68
N SER A 22 -7.85 10.82 4.48
CA SER A 22 -6.49 10.50 4.93
C SER A 22 -5.56 10.11 3.79
N PHE A 23 -6.10 9.65 2.66
CA PHE A 23 -5.37 9.32 1.43
C PHE A 23 -5.37 10.46 0.40
N HIS A 24 -5.97 11.61 0.70
CA HIS A 24 -5.92 12.75 -0.21
C HIS A 24 -4.47 13.19 -0.50
N GLY A 25 -4.19 13.42 -1.78
CA GLY A 25 -2.84 13.75 -2.27
C GLY A 25 -1.98 12.52 -2.57
N TRP A 26 -2.42 11.32 -2.17
CA TRP A 26 -1.77 10.07 -2.55
C TRP A 26 -2.22 9.66 -3.96
N GLY A 27 -1.25 9.40 -4.85
CA GLY A 27 -1.50 9.05 -6.26
C GLY A 27 -1.78 10.22 -7.21
N GLY A 28 -1.84 11.46 -6.70
CA GLY A 28 -1.99 12.68 -7.48
C GLY A 28 -3.02 13.65 -6.90
N PRO A 29 -3.25 14.80 -7.57
CA PRO A 29 -4.26 15.77 -7.14
C PRO A 29 -5.68 15.25 -7.40
N GLY A 30 -6.54 15.38 -6.39
CA GLY A 30 -7.96 15.04 -6.48
C GLY A 30 -8.27 13.55 -6.30
N ARG A 31 -9.54 13.18 -6.48
CA ARG A 31 -9.99 11.79 -6.40
C ARG A 31 -9.44 11.02 -7.59
N LEU A 32 -8.80 9.88 -7.34
CA LEU A 32 -8.32 9.01 -8.41
C LEU A 32 -9.50 8.39 -9.18
N SER A 33 -9.30 8.17 -10.49
CA SER A 33 -10.25 7.40 -11.29
C SER A 33 -10.10 5.91 -11.01
N ASP A 34 -11.19 5.17 -11.21
CA ASP A 34 -11.19 3.72 -11.04
C ASP A 34 -10.22 3.03 -12.01
N GLU A 35 -10.04 3.58 -13.21
CA GLU A 35 -9.04 3.14 -14.19
C GLU A 35 -7.61 3.33 -13.67
N LEU A 36 -7.32 4.49 -13.07
CA LEU A 36 -6.02 4.78 -12.50
C LEU A 36 -5.71 3.86 -11.32
N ILE A 37 -6.73 3.54 -10.51
CA ILE A 37 -6.58 2.60 -9.39
C ILE A 37 -6.15 1.23 -9.91
N ARG A 38 -6.87 0.70 -10.91
CA ARG A 38 -6.56 -0.59 -11.53
C ARG A 38 -5.17 -0.62 -12.16
N ALA A 39 -4.83 0.40 -12.94
CA ALA A 39 -3.56 0.48 -13.65
C ALA A 39 -2.35 0.59 -12.71
N LYS A 40 -2.51 1.19 -11.53
CA LYS A 40 -1.38 1.46 -10.63
C LYS A 40 -1.28 0.50 -9.46
N TYR A 41 -2.38 0.11 -8.85
CA TYR A 41 -2.34 -0.46 -7.50
C TYR A 41 -2.84 -1.90 -7.41
N LEU A 42 -3.27 -2.53 -8.51
CA LEU A 42 -3.71 -3.93 -8.55
C LEU A 42 -2.68 -4.84 -9.25
N GLY A 43 -1.39 -4.70 -8.93
CA GLY A 43 -0.34 -5.60 -9.43
C GLY A 43 0.10 -5.42 -10.90
N ALA A 44 -0.55 -4.57 -11.69
CA ALA A 44 -0.23 -4.37 -13.12
C ALA A 44 1.19 -3.80 -13.39
N ARG A 45 1.90 -3.33 -12.36
CA ARG A 45 3.24 -2.74 -12.48
C ARG A 45 4.36 -3.65 -11.96
N LEU A 46 4.06 -4.91 -11.66
CA LEU A 46 5.07 -5.90 -11.36
C LEU A 46 5.99 -6.14 -12.58
N PRO A 47 7.29 -6.39 -12.37
CA PRO A 47 7.99 -6.44 -11.09
C PRO A 47 8.49 -5.07 -10.58
N ASP A 48 8.37 -4.01 -11.38
CA ASP A 48 8.98 -2.70 -11.08
C ASP A 48 8.36 -2.01 -9.85
N VAL A 49 7.06 -2.22 -9.63
CA VAL A 49 6.32 -1.74 -8.46
C VAL A 49 5.38 -2.81 -7.96
N GLU A 50 5.62 -3.27 -6.74
CA GLU A 50 4.73 -4.16 -6.00
C GLU A 50 3.90 -3.37 -4.99
N CYS A 51 2.62 -3.70 -4.85
CA CYS A 51 1.72 -3.03 -3.93
C CYS A 51 1.15 -4.04 -2.93
N PHE A 52 0.98 -3.61 -1.68
CA PHE A 52 0.43 -4.43 -0.61
C PHE A 52 -0.63 -3.67 0.18
N LEU A 53 -1.77 -4.31 0.42
CA LEU A 53 -2.71 -3.84 1.44
C LEU A 53 -2.12 -4.09 2.84
N VAL A 54 -2.26 -3.11 3.71
CA VAL A 54 -2.02 -3.26 5.15
C VAL A 54 -3.33 -3.62 5.82
N LEU A 55 -3.40 -4.83 6.36
CA LEU A 55 -4.61 -5.34 7.00
C LEU A 55 -4.44 -5.36 8.53
N VAL A 56 -5.43 -4.84 9.27
CA VAL A 56 -5.55 -4.93 10.73
C VAL A 56 -6.92 -5.53 11.02
N ASP A 57 -6.96 -6.67 11.72
CA ASP A 57 -8.20 -7.42 11.98
C ASP A 57 -9.03 -7.66 10.71
N ASP A 58 -8.33 -7.96 9.60
CA ASP A 58 -8.84 -8.16 8.23
C ASP A 58 -9.40 -6.93 7.50
N ASP A 59 -9.40 -5.77 8.15
CA ASP A 59 -9.74 -4.49 7.51
C ASP A 59 -8.53 -3.87 6.82
N ALA A 60 -8.73 -3.41 5.57
CA ALA A 60 -7.74 -2.66 4.83
C ALA A 60 -7.62 -1.24 5.38
N VAL A 61 -6.49 -0.94 6.02
CA VAL A 61 -6.25 0.33 6.71
C VAL A 61 -5.12 1.15 6.09
N GLY A 62 -4.41 0.57 5.13
CA GLY A 62 -3.20 1.14 4.57
C GLY A 62 -2.85 0.51 3.24
N LEU A 63 -1.95 1.16 2.52
CA LEU A 63 -1.34 0.65 1.30
C LEU A 63 0.15 0.93 1.36
N VAL A 64 0.92 -0.07 0.95
CA VAL A 64 2.37 0.00 0.78
C VAL A 64 2.69 -0.17 -0.69
N GLN A 65 3.61 0.63 -1.20
CA GLN A 65 4.25 0.41 -2.49
C GLN A 65 5.70 0.12 -2.25
N LEU A 66 6.19 -0.94 -2.87
CA LEU A 66 7.59 -1.27 -2.98
C LEU A 66 8.01 -0.96 -4.40
N HIS A 67 8.97 -0.06 -4.55
CA HIS A 67 9.55 0.27 -5.85
C HIS A 67 10.96 -0.29 -5.87
N THR A 68 11.35 -0.95 -6.96
CA THR A 68 12.77 -1.26 -7.20
C THR A 68 13.38 -0.09 -7.96
N ASP A 69 13.94 0.88 -7.25
CA ASP A 69 14.87 1.85 -7.85
C ASP A 69 16.17 1.11 -8.15
N GLY A 70 16.25 0.56 -9.37
CA GLY A 70 17.35 -0.27 -9.86
C GLY A 70 18.71 0.23 -9.37
N ALA A 71 19.32 -0.57 -8.49
CA ALA A 71 20.47 -0.32 -7.63
C ALA A 71 20.12 0.12 -6.18
N GLU A 72 19.77 -0.88 -5.36
CA GLU A 72 19.86 -0.88 -3.89
C GLU A 72 18.89 -0.01 -3.09
N GLY A 73 17.82 0.51 -3.70
CA GLY A 73 16.74 1.18 -2.99
C GLY A 73 15.43 0.40 -3.03
N ALA A 74 14.66 0.53 -1.95
CA ALA A 74 13.26 0.16 -1.89
C ALA A 74 12.53 1.23 -1.05
N GLY A 75 11.69 2.04 -1.69
CA GLY A 75 10.84 3.01 -1.00
C GLY A 75 9.57 2.35 -0.45
N ILE A 76 9.15 2.71 0.77
CA ILE A 76 7.88 2.30 1.39
C ILE A 76 7.06 3.57 1.65
N ASP A 77 5.92 3.70 0.98
CA ASP A 77 4.90 4.69 1.32
C ASP A 77 3.86 4.04 2.25
N LEU A 78 3.64 4.60 3.45
CA LEU A 78 2.62 4.11 4.38
C LEU A 78 1.75 5.26 4.88
N ILE A 79 0.43 5.09 4.79
CA ILE A 79 -0.53 5.94 5.50
C ILE A 79 -1.21 5.08 6.56
N PRO A 80 -0.88 5.26 7.85
CA PRO A 80 -1.65 4.64 8.92
C PRO A 80 -3.02 5.33 9.06
N PRO A 81 -4.07 4.59 9.46
CA PRO A 81 -5.37 5.19 9.76
C PRO A 81 -5.21 6.26 10.85
N PRO A 82 -6.10 7.26 10.93
CA PRO A 82 -6.00 8.33 11.91
C PRO A 82 -5.84 7.82 13.36
N SER A 83 -6.44 6.68 13.69
CA SER A 83 -6.35 6.01 15.00
C SER A 83 -4.99 5.36 15.30
N ALA A 84 -4.16 5.10 14.29
CA ALA A 84 -2.85 4.47 14.42
C ALA A 84 -1.67 5.45 14.22
N ARG A 85 -1.95 6.74 13.96
CA ARG A 85 -0.92 7.79 13.91
C ARG A 85 -0.28 7.95 15.29
N GLY A 86 1.04 7.78 15.37
CA GLY A 86 1.80 7.88 16.63
C GLY A 86 1.89 6.58 17.46
N GLN A 87 1.43 5.42 16.92
CA GLN A 87 1.45 4.13 17.62
C GLN A 87 2.39 3.08 16.98
N ASP A 88 3.61 3.46 16.58
CA ASP A 88 4.63 2.56 15.98
C ASP A 88 4.19 1.77 14.72
N ALA A 89 3.02 2.08 14.13
CA ALA A 89 2.49 1.40 12.94
C ALA A 89 3.44 1.46 11.74
N GLY A 90 4.22 2.54 11.61
CA GLY A 90 5.28 2.66 10.62
C GLY A 90 6.41 1.63 10.81
N ALA A 91 6.86 1.43 12.06
CA ALA A 91 7.89 0.45 12.38
C ALA A 91 7.39 -1.00 12.19
N ALA A 92 6.12 -1.27 12.50
CA ALA A 92 5.50 -2.57 12.24
C ALA A 92 5.41 -2.89 10.73
N ALA A 93 5.11 -1.88 9.90
CA ALA A 93 5.06 -2.05 8.44
C ALA A 93 6.46 -2.32 7.87
N ILE A 94 7.48 -1.59 8.34
CA ILE A 94 8.88 -1.83 7.99
C ILE A 94 9.31 -3.24 8.39
N GLY A 95 8.94 -3.70 9.58
CA GLY A 95 9.22 -5.07 10.05
C GLY A 95 8.60 -6.14 9.16
N CYS A 96 7.34 -5.96 8.74
CA CYS A 96 6.66 -6.88 7.83
C CYS A 96 7.28 -6.86 6.42
N CYS A 97 7.66 -5.69 5.89
CA CYS A 97 8.33 -5.58 4.60
C CYS A 97 9.70 -6.26 4.62
N SER A 98 10.45 -6.12 5.72
CA SER A 98 11.77 -6.75 5.90
C SER A 98 11.73 -8.29 5.92
N SER A 99 10.58 -8.88 6.26
CA SER A 99 10.36 -10.34 6.15
C SER A 99 9.94 -10.79 4.75
N VAL A 100 9.33 -9.90 3.96
CA VAL A 100 8.97 -10.18 2.56
C VAL A 100 10.23 -10.14 1.68
N THR A 101 11.14 -9.20 1.91
CA THR A 101 12.44 -9.11 1.20
C THR A 101 13.48 -10.15 1.64
N GLN A 102 13.22 -10.93 2.69
CA GLN A 102 14.09 -12.04 3.16
C GLN A 102 13.60 -13.43 2.73
N SER A 103 12.52 -13.51 1.95
CA SER A 103 12.02 -14.78 1.41
C SER A 103 12.44 -14.95 -0.06
N ASP A 104 13.75 -14.93 -0.32
CA ASP A 104 14.44 -15.65 -1.41
C ASP A 104 15.97 -15.60 -1.18
#